data_AF-I1P533-F1
#
_entry.id   AF-I1P533-F1
#
_cell.length_a   1.000
_cell.length_b   1.000
_cell.length_c   1.000
_cell.angle_alpha   90.00
_cell.angle_beta   90.00
_cell.angle_gamma   90.00
#
_symmetry.space_group_name_H-M   'P 1'
#
loop_
_entity.id
_entity.type
_entity.pdbx_description
1 polymer ?
#
loop_
_entity_poly.entity_id
_entity_poly.type
_entity_poly.pdbx_seq_one_letter_code
_entity_poly.pdbx_strand_id
1 'polypeptide(L)'
;MGWVDLYRGILFCDVLSGGDHPTLVGVPLPLPRRLVDRGAEVEGCPKANRGIAVLDGCLRMVELEVHGEILPTRDPETGHLDREIKNWELYMYTNSKITGAWEDWQLVHRVEASQINIDQAIHDSLLQPGLLRDKMQDGKERKLHNLLTSQPALSLDGEGVVYLLTKAKFMQRQAWVLAVDVKGNKILGLAEFGTDTYLGLSLAYCPSRISSYMDAWTSPDN
;
A
#
# COMPACT_ATOMS: atom_id res chain seq x y z
N MET A 1 -2.57 24.72 0.91
CA MET A 1 -2.31 23.63 1.88
C MET A 1 -3.42 22.59 1.78
N GLY A 2 -3.13 21.33 2.07
CA GLY A 2 -4.12 20.24 2.12
C GLY A 2 -3.89 19.36 3.35
N TRP A 3 -4.96 19.06 4.10
CA TRP A 3 -4.94 18.13 5.23
C TRP A 3 -5.72 16.88 4.84
N VAL A 4 -5.12 15.71 5.05
CA VAL A 4 -5.68 14.42 4.62
C VAL A 4 -6.09 13.60 5.83
N ASP A 5 -7.36 13.20 5.86
CA ASP A 5 -7.88 12.10 6.65
C ASP A 5 -8.27 10.96 5.69
N LEU A 6 -7.49 9.89 5.69
CA LEU A 6 -7.65 8.76 4.76
C LEU A 6 -8.97 7.98 4.93
N TYR A 7 -9.73 8.20 6.01
CA TYR A 7 -11.09 7.66 6.16
C TYR A 7 -12.18 8.64 5.75
N ARG A 8 -11.95 9.95 5.87
CA ARG A 8 -13.02 10.95 5.74
C ARG A 8 -12.91 11.83 4.50
N GLY A 9 -11.71 12.24 4.10
CA GLY A 9 -11.58 13.29 3.10
C GLY A 9 -10.26 14.06 3.13
N ILE A 10 -10.20 15.03 2.24
CA ILE A 10 -9.14 16.03 2.17
C ILE A 10 -9.79 17.39 2.42
N LEU A 11 -9.14 18.22 3.22
CA LEU A 11 -9.49 19.63 3.36
C LEU A 11 -8.43 20.46 2.64
N PHE A 12 -8.81 21.21 1.61
CA PHE A 12 -7.95 22.19 0.95
C PHE A 12 -8.23 23.58 1.48
N CYS A 13 -7.16 24.34 1.72
CA CYS A 13 -7.21 25.75 2.05
C CYS A 13 -6.02 26.47 1.44
N ASP A 14 -6.27 27.50 0.65
CA ASP A 14 -5.21 28.44 0.27
C ASP A 14 -5.16 29.59 1.27
N VAL A 15 -4.33 29.44 2.30
CA VAL A 15 -4.13 30.47 3.32
C VAL A 15 -3.26 31.64 2.84
N LEU A 16 -2.65 31.52 1.65
CA LEU A 16 -1.82 32.56 1.04
C LEU A 16 -2.56 33.31 -0.07
N SER A 17 -3.80 32.91 -0.38
CA SER A 17 -4.65 33.70 -1.26
C SER A 17 -4.84 35.06 -0.62
N GLY A 18 -4.40 36.15 -1.27
CA GLY A 18 -4.43 37.52 -0.73
C GLY A 18 -5.83 38.11 -0.54
N GLY A 19 -6.87 37.28 -0.44
CA GLY A 19 -8.23 37.68 -0.09
C GLY A 19 -8.47 37.62 1.41
N ASP A 20 -9.39 38.44 1.90
CA ASP A 20 -9.70 38.60 3.33
C ASP A 20 -10.27 37.33 4.00
N HIS A 21 -10.72 36.34 3.20
CA HIS A 21 -11.32 35.09 3.67
C HIS A 21 -10.85 33.88 2.85
N PRO A 22 -9.88 33.07 3.33
CA PRO A 22 -9.45 31.88 2.62
C PRO A 22 -10.60 30.87 2.55
N THR A 23 -10.86 30.33 1.34
CA THR A 23 -11.96 29.38 1.11
C THR A 23 -11.51 27.95 1.44
N LEU A 24 -12.30 27.27 2.27
CA LEU A 24 -12.11 25.85 2.58
C LEU A 24 -12.87 24.98 1.58
N VAL A 25 -12.17 24.07 0.91
CA VAL A 25 -12.76 23.08 -0.01
C VAL A 25 -12.57 21.69 0.56
N GLY A 26 -13.68 21.04 0.91
CA GLY A 26 -13.67 19.63 1.31
C GLY A 26 -13.79 18.73 0.08
N VAL A 27 -12.93 17.74 -0.04
CA VAL A 27 -12.99 16.69 -1.05
C VAL A 27 -13.19 15.35 -0.33
N PRO A 28 -14.33 14.66 -0.51
CA PRO A 28 -14.53 13.37 0.13
C PRO A 28 -13.54 12.33 -0.40
N LEU A 29 -13.27 11.26 0.36
CA LEU A 29 -12.58 10.08 -0.16
C LEU A 29 -13.57 8.95 -0.35
N PRO A 30 -13.36 8.04 -1.33
CA PRO A 30 -14.17 6.84 -1.45
C PRO A 30 -14.29 6.12 -0.11
N LEU A 31 -15.49 5.65 0.23
CA LEU A 31 -15.74 4.95 1.49
C LEU A 31 -14.87 3.68 1.58
N PRO A 32 -14.36 3.32 2.78
CA PRO A 32 -13.64 2.08 2.98
C PRO A 32 -14.40 0.87 2.47
N ARG A 33 -13.73 0.03 1.69
CA ARG A 33 -14.37 -1.18 1.14
C ARG A 33 -14.82 -2.13 2.23
N ARG A 34 -14.09 -2.24 3.35
CA ARG A 34 -14.59 -2.93 4.55
C ARG A 34 -15.99 -2.50 4.98
N LEU A 35 -16.24 -1.19 4.93
CA LEU A 35 -17.52 -0.62 5.32
C LEU A 35 -18.58 -0.93 4.27
N VAL A 36 -18.26 -0.74 2.99
CA VAL A 36 -19.21 -0.95 1.87
C VAL A 36 -19.55 -2.43 1.69
N ASP A 37 -18.55 -3.30 1.66
CA ASP A 37 -18.68 -4.71 1.29
C ASP A 37 -19.10 -5.59 2.48
N ARG A 38 -18.72 -5.21 3.72
CA ARG A 38 -18.97 -6.03 4.92
C ARG A 38 -19.78 -5.34 6.02
N GLY A 39 -20.14 -4.06 5.84
CA GLY A 39 -20.80 -3.28 6.90
C GLY A 39 -19.95 -3.16 8.18
N ALA A 40 -18.65 -3.41 8.09
CA ALA A 40 -17.77 -3.46 9.24
C ALA A 40 -17.24 -2.06 9.58
N GLU A 41 -17.17 -1.75 10.87
CA GLU A 41 -16.50 -0.54 11.33
C GLU A 41 -15.02 -0.55 10.90
N VAL A 42 -14.54 0.65 10.60
CA VAL A 42 -13.18 0.86 10.11
C VAL A 42 -12.36 1.38 11.27
N GLU A 43 -11.83 0.45 12.05
CA GLU A 43 -10.99 0.76 13.22
C GLU A 43 -9.50 0.72 12.89
N GLY A 44 -8.71 1.46 13.67
CA GLY A 44 -7.25 1.44 13.58
C GLY A 44 -6.66 2.44 12.57
N CYS A 45 -5.36 2.29 12.30
CA CYS A 45 -4.62 3.26 11.49
C CYS A 45 -4.98 3.12 9.99
N PRO A 46 -5.49 4.16 9.33
CA PRO A 46 -5.86 4.07 7.91
C PRO A 46 -4.65 3.84 7.01
N LYS A 47 -3.45 4.26 7.45
CA LYS A 47 -2.21 4.10 6.68
C LYS A 47 -1.89 2.64 6.39
N ALA A 48 -2.36 1.69 7.20
CA ALA A 48 -2.14 0.27 6.92
C ALA A 48 -2.85 -0.20 5.65
N ASN A 49 -3.93 0.48 5.24
CA ASN A 49 -4.82 0.05 4.17
C ASN A 49 -4.99 1.09 3.07
N ARG A 50 -4.63 2.35 3.28
CA ARG A 50 -4.93 3.43 2.34
C ARG A 50 -3.73 4.34 2.14
N GLY A 51 -3.54 4.75 0.90
CA GLY A 51 -2.54 5.71 0.48
C GLY A 51 -3.13 6.70 -0.51
N ILE A 52 -2.59 7.92 -0.52
CA ILE A 52 -3.02 8.97 -1.44
C ILE A 52 -1.81 9.76 -1.94
N ALA A 53 -1.89 10.21 -3.18
CA ALA A 53 -0.91 11.09 -3.80
C ALA A 53 -1.60 12.07 -4.75
N VAL A 54 -0.94 13.20 -5.00
CA VAL A 54 -1.31 14.12 -6.08
C VAL A 54 -0.31 13.93 -7.21
N LEU A 55 -0.78 13.48 -8.38
CA LEU A 55 0.03 13.23 -9.57
C LEU A 55 -0.58 13.98 -10.74
N ASP A 56 0.21 14.84 -11.39
CA ASP A 56 -0.18 15.63 -12.57
C ASP A 56 -1.49 16.41 -12.40
N GLY A 57 -1.69 16.98 -11.21
CA GLY A 57 -2.90 17.72 -10.86
C GLY A 57 -4.12 16.85 -10.56
N CYS A 58 -3.99 15.53 -10.55
CA CYS A 58 -5.04 14.58 -10.19
C CYS A 58 -4.78 13.99 -8.81
N LEU A 59 -5.84 13.83 -8.01
CA LEU A 59 -5.79 12.98 -6.83
C LEU A 59 -5.80 11.52 -7.25
N ARG A 60 -4.88 10.73 -6.70
CA ARG A 60 -4.88 9.28 -6.83
C ARG A 60 -4.91 8.67 -5.44
N MET A 61 -5.78 7.69 -5.25
CA MET A 61 -5.90 6.93 -4.01
C MET A 61 -5.71 5.45 -4.31
N VAL A 62 -5.05 4.75 -3.40
CA VAL A 62 -5.00 3.29 -3.38
C VAL A 62 -5.58 2.78 -2.06
N GLU A 63 -6.37 1.74 -2.15
CA GLU A 63 -6.90 1.00 -1.02
C GLU A 63 -6.49 -0.47 -1.11
N LEU A 64 -6.02 -1.02 0.01
CA LEU A 64 -5.60 -2.39 0.21
C LEU A 64 -6.56 -3.09 1.15
N GLU A 65 -7.22 -4.12 0.64
CA GLU A 65 -8.06 -5.03 1.42
C GLU A 65 -7.34 -6.35 1.65
N VAL A 66 -7.09 -6.69 2.92
CA VAL A 66 -6.47 -7.96 3.31
C VAL A 66 -7.51 -8.92 3.87
N HIS A 67 -7.65 -10.09 3.25
CA HIS A 67 -8.57 -11.15 3.66
C HIS A 67 -7.80 -12.22 4.42
N GLY A 68 -8.13 -12.42 5.69
CA GLY A 68 -7.44 -13.38 6.55
C GLY A 68 -8.07 -13.49 7.92
N GLU A 69 -7.49 -14.34 8.75
CA GLU A 69 -7.95 -14.61 10.11
C GLU A 69 -6.80 -14.75 11.10
N ILE A 70 -7.10 -14.48 12.37
CA ILE A 70 -6.17 -14.70 13.47
C ILE A 70 -6.37 -16.13 13.95
N LEU A 71 -5.28 -16.90 13.94
CA LEU A 71 -5.29 -18.26 14.43
C LEU A 71 -5.04 -18.30 15.94
N PRO A 72 -5.54 -19.30 16.66
CA PRO A 72 -5.32 -19.43 18.11
C PRO A 72 -3.89 -19.86 18.46
N THR A 73 -3.10 -20.28 17.47
CA THR A 73 -1.69 -20.67 17.63
C THR A 73 -0.78 -19.45 17.71
N ARG A 74 0.38 -19.61 18.34
CA ARG A 74 1.43 -18.60 18.35
C ARG A 74 2.59 -19.03 17.48
N ASP A 75 3.11 -18.11 16.68
CA ASP A 75 4.33 -18.33 15.92
C ASP A 75 5.52 -18.43 16.89
N PRO A 76 6.32 -19.50 16.85
CA PRO A 76 7.44 -19.67 17.78
C PRO A 76 8.57 -18.64 17.63
N GLU A 77 8.73 -18.06 16.44
CA GLU A 77 9.79 -17.08 16.14
C GLU A 77 9.43 -15.69 16.69
N THR A 78 8.18 -15.26 16.50
CA THR A 78 7.71 -13.93 16.86
C THR A 78 7.04 -13.90 18.24
N GLY A 79 6.52 -15.03 18.72
CA GLY A 79 5.77 -15.15 19.98
C GLY A 79 4.34 -14.59 19.91
N HIS A 80 3.90 -14.09 18.76
CA HIS A 80 2.58 -13.51 18.55
C HIS A 80 1.57 -14.51 17.99
N LEU A 81 0.27 -14.19 18.09
CA LEU A 81 -0.77 -15.00 17.45
C LEU A 81 -0.52 -15.05 15.94
N ASP A 82 -0.63 -16.25 15.39
CA ASP A 82 -0.51 -16.50 13.96
C ASP A 82 -1.60 -15.75 13.19
N ARG A 83 -1.25 -15.26 12.00
CA ARG A 83 -2.20 -14.66 11.07
C ARG A 83 -2.13 -15.42 9.77
N GLU A 84 -3.26 -16.01 9.39
CA GLU A 84 -3.41 -16.64 8.10
C GLU A 84 -4.02 -15.64 7.13
N ILE A 85 -3.24 -15.23 6.13
CA ILE A 85 -3.75 -14.41 5.03
C ILE A 85 -4.18 -15.35 3.92
N LYS A 86 -5.46 -15.26 3.55
CA LYS A 86 -6.07 -16.00 2.46
C LYS A 86 -5.85 -15.27 1.14
N ASN A 87 -5.95 -13.94 1.16
CA ASN A 87 -5.75 -13.11 -0.01
C ASN A 87 -5.55 -11.63 0.33
N TRP A 88 -5.18 -10.82 -0.65
CA TRP A 88 -5.30 -9.36 -0.56
C TRP A 88 -5.58 -8.75 -1.94
N GLU A 89 -6.17 -7.55 -1.94
CA GLU A 89 -6.61 -6.85 -3.14
C GLU A 89 -6.23 -5.37 -3.08
N LEU A 90 -5.87 -4.81 -4.24
CA LEU A 90 -5.64 -3.38 -4.40
C LEU A 90 -6.73 -2.77 -5.29
N TYR A 91 -7.19 -1.60 -4.89
CA TYR A 91 -8.16 -0.78 -5.61
C TYR A 91 -7.57 0.61 -5.83
N MET A 92 -7.49 1.03 -7.08
CA MET A 92 -6.96 2.35 -7.45
C MET A 92 -8.06 3.27 -7.92
N TYR A 93 -8.12 4.45 -7.32
CA TYR A 93 -9.08 5.49 -7.63
C TYR A 93 -8.37 6.75 -8.12
N THR A 94 -9.01 7.48 -9.03
CA THR A 94 -8.55 8.79 -9.50
C THR A 94 -9.65 9.84 -9.36
N ASN A 95 -9.26 11.09 -9.10
CA ASN A 95 -10.13 12.25 -9.13
C ASN A 95 -9.37 13.45 -9.72
N SER A 96 -9.73 13.82 -10.96
CA SER A 96 -9.11 14.92 -11.70
C SER A 96 -9.83 16.26 -11.52
N LYS A 97 -11.04 16.25 -10.96
CA LYS A 97 -11.87 17.45 -10.81
C LYS A 97 -11.63 18.15 -9.47
N ILE A 98 -11.29 17.38 -8.43
CA ILE A 98 -10.95 17.84 -7.08
C ILE A 98 -12.04 18.78 -6.53
N THR A 99 -13.30 18.34 -6.63
CA THR A 99 -14.44 19.04 -6.03
C THR A 99 -15.00 18.26 -4.84
N GLY A 100 -16.03 18.81 -4.18
CA GLY A 100 -16.73 18.15 -3.08
C GLY A 100 -17.67 17.02 -3.49
N ALA A 101 -17.77 16.68 -4.79
CA ALA A 101 -18.65 15.62 -5.29
C ALA A 101 -18.03 14.23 -5.10
N TRP A 102 -18.84 13.28 -4.64
CA TRP A 102 -18.41 11.88 -4.45
C TRP A 102 -18.16 11.17 -5.78
N GLU A 103 -18.91 11.55 -6.80
CA GLU A 103 -18.91 11.01 -8.15
C GLU A 103 -17.64 11.37 -8.93
N ASP A 104 -16.85 12.33 -8.43
CA ASP A 104 -15.58 12.71 -9.04
C ASP A 104 -14.50 11.62 -8.89
N TRP A 105 -14.66 10.73 -7.92
CA TRP A 105 -13.80 9.57 -7.76
C TRP A 105 -14.21 8.43 -8.68
N GLN A 106 -13.25 7.94 -9.45
CA GLN A 106 -13.43 6.85 -10.40
C GLN A 106 -12.49 5.70 -10.05
N LEU A 107 -13.04 4.49 -9.88
CA LEU A 107 -12.24 3.27 -9.75
C LEU A 107 -11.66 2.94 -11.13
N VAL A 108 -10.34 3.00 -11.27
CA VAL A 108 -9.64 2.80 -12.55
C VAL A 108 -9.03 1.42 -12.69
N HIS A 109 -8.50 0.86 -11.60
CA HIS A 109 -7.88 -0.45 -11.61
C HIS A 109 -8.18 -1.23 -10.32
N ARG A 110 -8.20 -2.55 -10.45
CA ARG A 110 -8.29 -3.51 -9.35
C ARG A 110 -7.39 -4.69 -9.67
N VAL A 111 -6.63 -5.14 -8.68
CA VAL A 111 -5.87 -6.38 -8.78
C VAL A 111 -6.03 -7.22 -7.52
N GLU A 112 -6.15 -8.51 -7.71
CA GLU A 112 -6.20 -9.52 -6.66
C GLU A 112 -4.86 -10.27 -6.63
N ALA A 113 -4.28 -10.47 -5.45
CA ALA A 113 -2.95 -11.04 -5.30
C ALA A 113 -2.80 -12.44 -5.90
N SER A 114 -3.88 -13.23 -5.89
CA SER A 114 -3.91 -14.56 -6.50
C SER A 114 -3.77 -14.54 -8.03
N GLN A 115 -4.08 -13.40 -8.66
CA GLN A 115 -4.07 -13.19 -10.11
C GLN A 115 -2.82 -12.43 -10.60
N ILE A 116 -1.93 -12.04 -9.70
CA ILE A 116 -0.70 -11.32 -10.04
C ILE A 116 0.31 -12.29 -10.64
N ASN A 117 0.84 -11.93 -11.81
CA ASN A 117 1.91 -12.65 -12.47
C ASN A 117 3.25 -12.37 -11.79
N ILE A 118 4.04 -13.42 -11.61
CA ILE A 118 5.39 -13.35 -11.04
C ILE A 118 6.34 -13.90 -12.10
N ASP A 119 7.18 -13.01 -12.64
CA ASP A 119 8.24 -13.42 -13.57
C ASP A 119 9.28 -14.28 -12.84
N GLN A 120 9.89 -15.24 -13.55
CA GLN A 120 10.81 -16.20 -12.95
C GLN A 120 11.97 -15.54 -12.18
N ALA A 121 12.51 -14.43 -12.70
CA ALA A 121 13.59 -13.69 -12.05
C ALA A 121 13.18 -13.11 -10.68
N ILE A 122 11.92 -12.66 -10.55
CA ILE A 122 11.37 -12.14 -9.30
C ILE A 122 10.98 -13.29 -8.38
N HIS A 123 10.48 -14.41 -8.93
CA HIS A 123 10.12 -15.59 -8.18
C HIS A 123 11.28 -16.08 -7.29
N ASP A 124 12.48 -16.18 -7.85
CA ASP A 124 13.66 -16.62 -7.10
C ASP A 124 14.06 -15.62 -6.00
N SER A 125 13.89 -14.33 -6.27
CA SER A 125 14.13 -13.26 -5.29
C SER A 125 13.15 -13.30 -4.11
N LEU A 126 11.93 -13.81 -4.32
CA LEU A 126 10.92 -13.99 -3.28
C LEU A 126 11.11 -15.29 -2.46
N LEU A 127 11.75 -16.30 -3.04
CA LEU A 127 12.04 -17.57 -2.36
C LEU A 127 13.12 -17.41 -1.28
N GLN A 128 14.20 -16.67 -1.58
CA GLN A 128 15.33 -16.49 -0.66
C GLN A 128 14.93 -15.96 0.74
N PRO A 129 14.10 -14.91 0.87
CA PRO A 129 13.63 -14.43 2.16
C PRO A 129 12.48 -15.27 2.77
N GLY A 130 12.04 -16.34 2.10
CA GLY A 130 10.90 -17.16 2.53
C GLY A 130 9.54 -16.47 2.39
N LEU A 131 9.43 -15.48 1.51
CA LEU A 131 8.16 -14.85 1.13
C LEU A 131 7.33 -15.80 0.27
N LEU A 132 7.99 -16.59 -0.58
CA LEU A 132 7.37 -17.75 -1.23
C LEU A 132 7.96 -19.04 -0.66
N ARG A 133 7.18 -20.13 -0.68
CA ARG A 133 7.63 -21.49 -0.35
C ARG A 133 6.98 -22.48 -1.29
N ASP A 134 7.80 -23.31 -1.90
CA ASP A 134 7.32 -24.46 -2.67
C ASP A 134 6.98 -25.62 -1.71
N LYS A 135 5.98 -26.44 -2.08
CA LYS A 135 5.56 -27.60 -1.29
C LYS A 135 6.68 -28.60 -1.05
N MET A 136 7.72 -28.58 -1.89
CA MET A 136 8.80 -29.57 -1.89
C MET A 136 9.65 -29.60 -0.61
N GLN A 137 9.65 -28.56 0.25
CA GLN A 137 10.56 -28.49 1.41
C GLN A 137 9.93 -28.77 2.78
N ASP A 138 8.64 -28.49 2.99
CA ASP A 138 8.00 -28.53 4.33
C ASP A 138 6.51 -28.97 4.27
N GLY A 139 6.03 -29.43 3.11
CA GLY A 139 4.60 -29.74 2.88
C GLY A 139 3.65 -28.53 2.93
N LYS A 140 4.14 -27.36 3.36
CA LYS A 140 3.43 -26.08 3.38
C LYS A 140 3.83 -25.21 2.20
N GLU A 141 2.86 -24.90 1.35
CA GLU A 141 3.00 -23.93 0.26
C GLU A 141 2.79 -22.51 0.80
N ARG A 142 3.58 -21.54 0.34
CA ARG A 142 3.32 -20.12 0.58
C ARG A 142 3.33 -19.37 -0.74
N LYS A 143 2.22 -18.71 -1.04
CA LYS A 143 2.01 -17.91 -2.26
C LYS A 143 1.98 -16.42 -1.92
N LEU A 144 2.08 -15.59 -2.96
CA LEU A 144 2.03 -14.13 -2.86
C LEU A 144 0.80 -13.62 -2.11
N HIS A 145 -0.36 -14.21 -2.38
CA HIS A 145 -1.62 -13.83 -1.71
C HIS A 145 -1.68 -14.22 -0.23
N ASN A 146 -0.75 -15.05 0.26
CA ASN A 146 -0.63 -15.38 1.69
C ASN A 146 0.30 -14.43 2.46
N LEU A 147 0.88 -13.44 1.79
CA LEU A 147 1.78 -12.49 2.43
C LEU A 147 1.02 -11.47 3.28
N LEU A 148 1.66 -11.05 4.38
CA LEU A 148 1.17 -9.94 5.18
C LEU A 148 1.62 -8.64 4.55
N THR A 149 0.73 -8.04 3.77
CA THR A 149 0.95 -6.77 3.07
C THR A 149 0.21 -5.63 3.77
N SER A 150 0.77 -4.43 3.71
CA SER A 150 0.19 -3.22 4.28
C SER A 150 0.82 -1.97 3.69
N GLN A 151 0.31 -0.80 4.10
CA GLN A 151 0.87 0.50 3.77
C GLN A 151 1.02 0.71 2.27
N PRO A 152 -0.08 0.65 1.51
CA PRO A 152 0.00 0.87 0.08
C PRO A 152 0.41 2.32 -0.20
N ALA A 153 1.50 2.48 -0.93
CA ALA A 153 2.01 3.78 -1.35
C ALA A 153 2.03 3.84 -2.88
N LEU A 154 1.41 4.87 -3.45
CA LEU A 154 1.47 5.11 -4.88
C LEU A 154 2.89 5.52 -5.29
N SER A 155 3.37 4.97 -6.40
CA SER A 155 4.54 5.53 -7.06
C SER A 155 4.27 6.95 -7.51
N LEU A 156 5.26 7.82 -7.32
CA LEU A 156 5.16 9.23 -7.71
C LEU A 156 5.78 9.53 -9.08
N ASP A 157 6.48 8.54 -9.65
CA ASP A 157 7.17 8.65 -10.94
C ASP A 157 6.59 7.67 -11.99
N GLY A 158 5.80 6.69 -11.56
CA GLY A 158 5.23 5.65 -12.42
C GLY A 158 3.73 5.59 -12.29
N GLU A 159 3.03 5.61 -13.43
CA GLU A 159 1.60 5.35 -13.44
C GLU A 159 1.30 3.89 -13.09
N GLY A 160 0.35 3.66 -12.19
CA GLY A 160 -0.17 2.32 -11.91
C GLY A 160 0.70 1.44 -11.01
N VAL A 161 1.83 1.96 -10.50
CA VAL A 161 2.68 1.22 -9.57
C VAL A 161 2.32 1.54 -8.12
N VAL A 162 2.16 0.50 -7.31
CA VAL A 162 1.91 0.58 -5.87
C VAL A 162 3.00 -0.19 -5.13
N TYR A 163 3.58 0.44 -4.12
CA TYR A 163 4.52 -0.18 -3.20
C TYR A 163 3.78 -0.69 -1.97
N LEU A 164 4.08 -1.92 -1.55
CA LEU A 164 3.51 -2.57 -0.37
C LEU A 164 4.59 -2.98 0.61
N LEU A 165 4.44 -2.58 1.87
CA LEU A 165 5.25 -3.12 2.95
C LEU A 165 4.77 -4.55 3.26
N THR A 166 5.70 -5.49 3.18
CA THR A 166 5.38 -6.92 3.17
C THR A 166 6.25 -7.69 4.15
N LYS A 167 5.64 -8.63 4.88
CA LYS A 167 6.29 -9.56 5.79
C LYS A 167 5.79 -10.98 5.54
N ALA A 168 6.63 -11.96 5.85
CA ALA A 168 6.29 -13.37 5.72
C ALA A 168 5.46 -13.87 6.92
N LYS A 169 5.62 -13.23 8.09
CA LYS A 169 4.90 -13.53 9.33
C LYS A 169 4.54 -12.26 10.09
N PHE A 170 3.53 -12.36 10.94
CA PHE A 170 3.07 -11.23 11.75
C PHE A 170 4.16 -10.84 12.76
N MET A 171 4.48 -9.54 12.85
CA MET A 171 5.52 -9.01 13.74
C MET A 171 6.94 -9.54 13.46
N GLN A 172 7.18 -10.15 12.29
CA GLN A 172 8.53 -10.51 11.86
C GLN A 172 9.39 -9.26 11.75
N ARG A 173 10.66 -9.34 12.18
CA ARG A 173 11.58 -8.18 12.13
C ARG A 173 11.88 -7.74 10.70
N GLN A 174 12.25 -8.67 9.84
CA GLN A 174 12.56 -8.38 8.45
C GLN A 174 11.30 -7.95 7.72
N ALA A 175 11.43 -6.91 6.89
CA ALA A 175 10.38 -6.41 6.03
C ALA A 175 10.92 -6.15 4.64
N TRP A 176 10.04 -6.26 3.66
CA TRP A 176 10.34 -6.01 2.26
C TRP A 176 9.34 -5.05 1.66
N VAL A 177 9.77 -4.29 0.65
CA VAL A 177 8.86 -3.54 -0.22
C VAL A 177 8.64 -4.34 -1.49
N LEU A 178 7.37 -4.62 -1.79
CA LEU A 178 6.93 -5.14 -3.07
C LEU A 178 6.49 -3.99 -3.97
N ALA A 179 7.03 -3.92 -5.18
CA ALA A 179 6.53 -3.04 -6.23
C ALA A 179 5.53 -3.81 -7.11
N VAL A 180 4.28 -3.38 -7.13
CA VAL A 180 3.19 -4.01 -7.87
C VAL A 180 2.73 -3.10 -8.99
N ASP A 181 2.79 -3.58 -10.23
CA ASP A 181 2.10 -2.95 -11.37
C ASP A 181 0.65 -3.40 -11.35
N VAL A 182 -0.23 -2.52 -10.89
CA VAL A 182 -1.66 -2.77 -10.74
C VAL A 182 -2.38 -2.77 -12.09
N LYS A 183 -1.81 -2.11 -13.11
CA LYS A 183 -2.40 -2.07 -14.47
C LYS A 183 -2.00 -3.31 -15.26
N GLY A 184 -0.75 -3.74 -15.14
CA GLY A 184 -0.19 -4.92 -15.79
C GLY A 184 -0.34 -6.22 -15.01
N ASN A 185 -0.91 -6.18 -13.80
CA ASN A 185 -1.08 -7.32 -12.88
C ASN A 185 0.20 -8.13 -12.67
N LYS A 186 1.31 -7.46 -12.33
CA LYS A 186 2.61 -8.11 -12.17
C LYS A 186 3.44 -7.53 -11.02
N ILE A 187 4.33 -8.34 -10.45
CA ILE A 187 5.36 -7.83 -9.55
C ILE A 187 6.53 -7.28 -10.36
N LEU A 188 6.89 -6.02 -10.10
CA LEU A 188 8.01 -5.34 -10.75
C LEU A 188 9.33 -5.54 -10.00
N GLY A 189 9.27 -5.70 -8.68
CA GLY A 189 10.48 -5.77 -7.88
C GLY A 189 10.22 -6.04 -6.41
N LEU A 190 11.30 -6.42 -5.74
CA LEU A 190 11.37 -6.68 -4.31
C LEU A 190 12.65 -6.03 -3.78
N ALA A 191 12.55 -5.30 -2.68
CA ALA A 191 13.71 -4.80 -1.95
C ALA A 191 13.55 -5.06 -0.46
N GLU A 192 14.65 -5.38 0.22
CA GLU A 192 14.66 -5.39 1.69
C GLU A 192 14.49 -3.95 2.18
N PHE A 193 13.48 -3.74 3.03
CA PHE A 193 13.17 -2.43 3.61
C PHE A 193 13.94 -2.21 4.93
N GLY A 194 14.44 -3.30 5.53
CA GLY A 194 15.23 -3.32 6.74
C GLY A 194 14.61 -4.16 7.86
N THR A 195 15.28 -4.15 9.01
CA THR A 195 14.78 -4.77 10.25
C THR A 195 13.98 -3.75 11.04
N ASP A 196 12.66 -3.90 11.04
CA ASP A 196 11.78 -3.03 11.80
C ASP A 196 11.89 -3.35 13.29
N THR A 197 12.32 -2.38 14.10
CA THR A 197 12.30 -2.47 15.57
C THR A 197 10.91 -2.17 16.15
N TYR A 198 10.02 -1.54 15.36
CA TYR A 198 8.63 -1.32 15.75
C TYR A 198 7.80 -2.51 15.31
N LEU A 199 7.35 -3.28 16.29
CA LEU A 199 6.89 -4.65 16.07
C LEU A 199 5.62 -4.72 15.22
N GLY A 200 4.79 -3.68 15.18
CA GLY A 200 3.61 -3.57 14.31
C GLY A 200 3.87 -2.69 13.09
N LEU A 201 3.09 -2.88 12.02
CA LEU A 201 3.09 -2.13 10.74
C LEU A 201 2.71 -0.63 10.91
N SER A 202 3.33 0.02 11.88
CA SER A 202 3.07 1.34 12.44
C SER A 202 4.21 2.29 12.08
N LEU A 203 4.74 2.17 10.87
CA LEU A 203 5.71 3.13 10.39
C LEU A 203 4.99 4.28 9.68
N ALA A 204 5.34 5.50 10.06
CA ALA A 204 4.79 6.73 9.52
C ALA A 204 5.60 7.22 8.31
N TYR A 205 5.94 6.33 7.38
CA TYR A 205 6.61 6.75 6.16
C TYR A 205 5.63 7.40 5.19
N CYS A 206 5.95 8.60 4.74
CA CYS A 206 5.22 9.30 3.69
C CYS A 206 6.04 9.21 2.41
N PRO A 207 5.49 8.68 1.31
CA PRO A 207 6.18 8.71 0.03
C PRO A 207 6.46 10.16 -0.36
N SER A 208 7.66 10.42 -0.87
CA SER A 208 8.07 11.71 -1.39
C SER A 208 8.79 11.52 -2.72
N ARG A 209 8.81 12.53 -3.58
CA ARG A 209 9.47 12.47 -4.90
C ARG A 209 10.99 12.52 -4.82
N ILE A 210 11.58 12.07 -3.72
CA ILE A 210 13.04 12.16 -3.51
C ILE A 210 13.82 11.34 -4.54
N SER A 211 13.19 10.31 -5.12
CA SER A 211 13.68 9.55 -6.28
C SER A 211 14.14 10.43 -7.43
N SER A 212 13.42 11.52 -7.74
CA SER A 212 13.81 12.50 -8.76
C SER A 212 15.14 13.23 -8.48
N TYR A 213 15.67 13.11 -7.26
CA TYR A 213 16.97 13.64 -6.84
C TYR A 213 18.01 12.55 -6.59
N MET A 214 17.67 11.26 -6.67
CA MET A 214 18.61 10.17 -6.41
C MET A 214 19.57 9.91 -7.59
N ASP A 215 19.17 10.23 -8.82
CA ASP A 215 20.08 10.19 -9.98
C ASP A 215 21.24 11.20 -9.86
N ALA A 216 21.06 12.25 -9.06
CA ALA A 216 22.11 13.22 -8.75
C ALA A 216 23.16 12.68 -7.75
N TRP A 217 22.88 11.56 -7.06
CA TRP A 217 23.80 10.94 -6.10
C TRP A 217 24.65 9.82 -6.73
N THR A 218 24.25 9.33 -7.91
CA THR A 218 24.96 8.28 -8.65
C THR A 218 25.84 8.83 -9.77
N SER A 219 25.89 10.16 -9.92
CA SER A 219 26.92 10.82 -10.71
C SER A 219 28.14 11.06 -9.80
N PRO A 220 29.23 10.28 -9.90
CA PRO A 220 30.50 10.75 -9.37
C PRO A 220 30.88 11.96 -10.22
N ASP A 221 30.78 13.15 -9.64
CA ASP A 221 31.37 14.34 -10.23
C ASP A 221 32.88 14.09 -10.47
N ASN A 222 33.31 14.48 -11.69
CA ASN A 222 34.67 14.50 -12.24
C ASN A 222 35.78 14.86 -11.25
#